data_AF-A0A6N8J538-F1
#
_entry.id   AF-A0A6N8J538-F1
#
_cell.length_a   1.000
_cell.length_b   1.000
_cell.length_c   1.000
_cell.angle_alpha   90.00
_cell.angle_beta   90.00
_cell.angle_gamma   90.00
#
_symmetry.space_group_name_H-M   'P 1'
#
loop_
_entity.id
_entity.type
_entity.pdbx_description
1 polymer ?
#
loop_
_entity_poly.entity_id
_entity_poly.type
_entity_poly.pdbx_seq_one_letter_code
_entity_poly.pdbx_strand_id
1 'polypeptide(L)'
;MKYFLIYIVILVPSFASSQQVPVGATRDQSHYLLIHADSIKLALNKIAPGKINLKARAEEVMLSSRDSTRRIRRKETDYKESILFTDWLPLISLLVGIVLTLVVGGIRAWLATKNAGQKMTSRLEDPKAVELAEDLFYENRRRTRNIWHAIIFIVLGMLIIGASIWIMEAPDRMLRMGDDYYNKFSKTGVIGDTYGGLIGPWIALIAAILTFLAFMVQYRANLLQREQFEASFRAQARQFNQTMSEQRDASKKQKKQANRERFESRFFELLRLHKENVNEMDLRNQLTKGRRCFFSMFAELKMIYAIIEEAKIKTEQETGVTLKNVNLLNIAYPAFYYGLANEASYLDDFNTEEEAFYKNAVSIRLGLFQSGYSVAQGIPEFDEWYREQDFEPCGGHSDKLGHYYRHLFQTAEYIRDTSLIGEKEKFNYLKTLRAQLSDHEQLMLFYNGTTWFEEEWSQLFTQYRFIKNVPLDLATLGKKPTEFYEEAMVNMYKRENGKKMFEQQGNIDNILNKYHQ
;
A
#
# COMPACT_ATOMS: atom_id res chain seq x y z
N MET A 1 25.89 42.07 -6.47
CA MET A 1 27.26 42.41 -6.01
C MET A 1 28.15 42.49 -7.24
N LYS A 2 29.03 43.49 -7.32
CA LYS A 2 29.71 44.00 -8.54
C LYS A 2 28.77 44.76 -9.51
N TYR A 3 29.24 45.93 -9.95
CA TYR A 3 28.63 46.88 -10.91
C TYR A 3 27.31 47.60 -10.52
N PHE A 4 27.33 48.36 -9.41
CA PHE A 4 26.52 49.60 -9.30
C PHE A 4 27.16 50.61 -8.33
N LEU A 5 28.42 50.94 -8.60
CA LEU A 5 29.22 51.99 -7.96
C LEU A 5 30.05 52.60 -9.11
N ILE A 6 30.13 53.94 -9.17
CA ILE A 6 30.46 54.78 -10.35
C ILE A 6 29.19 55.22 -11.12
N TYR A 7 28.52 56.28 -10.63
CA TYR A 7 28.01 57.41 -11.47
C TYR A 7 27.49 58.66 -10.69
N ILE A 8 27.87 58.89 -9.43
CA ILE A 8 27.50 60.11 -8.68
C ILE A 8 28.72 60.68 -7.94
N VAL A 9 29.64 61.32 -8.66
CA VAL A 9 30.78 62.10 -8.10
C VAL A 9 31.11 63.38 -8.91
N ILE A 10 30.57 63.59 -10.11
CA ILE A 10 30.97 64.71 -10.99
C ILE A 10 29.78 65.63 -11.28
N LEU A 11 30.00 66.95 -11.10
CA LEU A 11 29.05 68.10 -11.03
C LEU A 11 28.53 68.30 -9.60
N VAL A 12 29.20 69.06 -8.74
CA VAL A 12 29.42 70.53 -8.70
C VAL A 12 30.57 70.78 -7.67
N PRO A 13 31.48 71.79 -7.77
CA PRO A 13 31.27 73.14 -8.29
C PRO A 13 32.38 73.75 -9.18
N SER A 14 32.08 74.92 -9.77
CA SER A 14 33.07 75.98 -9.97
C SER A 14 32.46 77.31 -9.54
N PHE A 15 32.91 77.78 -8.37
CA PHE A 15 32.61 79.10 -7.82
C PHE A 15 33.71 80.09 -8.24
N ALA A 16 33.46 81.39 -8.04
CA ALA A 16 34.43 82.49 -8.05
C ALA A 16 34.99 82.99 -9.40
N SER A 17 34.29 83.96 -9.99
CA SER A 17 34.73 85.36 -10.07
C SER A 17 33.49 86.24 -10.35
N SER A 18 33.37 87.50 -9.91
CA SER A 18 34.40 88.48 -9.54
C SER A 18 34.08 89.27 -8.25
N GLN A 19 35.17 89.55 -7.52
CA GLN A 19 35.41 90.54 -6.47
C GLN A 19 34.40 91.69 -6.22
N GLN A 20 34.06 91.89 -4.94
CA GLN A 20 34.14 93.13 -4.11
C GLN A 20 33.12 93.04 -2.95
N VAL A 21 33.34 93.42 -1.68
CA VAL A 21 34.51 93.79 -0.84
C VAL A 21 34.20 93.25 0.58
N PRO A 22 35.17 92.77 1.39
CA PRO A 22 34.82 91.99 2.60
C PRO A 22 34.49 92.84 3.82
N VAL A 23 33.40 92.53 4.52
CA VAL A 23 33.19 92.90 5.93
C VAL A 23 32.56 91.74 6.70
N GLY A 24 33.41 90.88 7.26
CA GLY A 24 33.02 90.07 8.43
C GLY A 24 33.33 90.87 9.70
N ALA A 25 32.31 91.48 10.32
CA ALA A 25 32.44 92.13 11.62
C ALA A 25 31.11 92.09 12.38
N THR A 26 31.01 91.06 13.22
CA THR A 26 30.29 91.01 14.51
C THR A 26 29.36 92.16 14.92
N ARG A 27 28.15 91.73 15.31
CA ARG A 27 27.16 92.17 16.33
C ARG A 27 27.48 93.32 17.34
N ASP A 28 28.72 93.78 17.49
CA ASP A 28 29.18 94.78 18.47
C ASP A 28 29.06 96.24 18.00
N GLN A 29 29.26 96.52 16.71
CA GLN A 29 29.34 97.93 16.24
C GLN A 29 28.02 98.71 16.38
N SER A 30 26.88 98.01 16.45
CA SER A 30 25.57 98.63 16.70
C SER A 30 25.35 99.12 18.14
N HIS A 31 26.13 98.68 19.12
CA HIS A 31 26.09 99.21 20.50
C HIS A 31 27.03 100.42 20.68
N TYR A 32 28.21 100.40 20.06
CA TYR A 32 29.17 101.51 20.11
C TYR A 32 28.61 102.84 19.55
N LEU A 33 27.77 102.78 18.51
CA LEU A 33 27.18 103.96 17.87
C LEU A 33 26.10 104.67 18.69
N LEU A 34 25.42 104.00 19.65
CA LEU A 34 24.49 104.69 20.56
C LEU A 34 25.23 105.41 21.69
N ILE A 35 26.31 104.82 22.22
CA ILE A 35 27.03 105.33 23.39
C ILE A 35 27.77 106.66 23.10
N HIS A 36 28.15 106.90 21.84
CA HIS A 36 28.82 108.15 21.45
C HIS A 36 27.89 109.34 21.11
N ALA A 37 26.58 109.11 20.95
CA ALA A 37 25.65 110.20 20.61
C ALA A 37 25.47 111.21 21.75
N ASP A 38 25.44 110.75 23.01
CA ASP A 38 25.23 111.62 24.17
C ASP A 38 26.52 112.32 24.64
N SER A 39 27.69 111.72 24.42
CA SER A 39 28.98 112.38 24.68
C SER A 39 29.26 113.53 23.70
N ILE A 40 28.80 113.43 22.44
CA ILE A 40 28.87 114.53 21.46
C ILE A 40 27.91 115.68 21.83
N LYS A 41 26.69 115.39 22.32
CA LYS A 41 25.78 116.42 22.87
C LYS A 41 26.43 117.20 24.02
N LEU A 42 27.11 116.49 24.93
CA LEU A 42 27.72 117.09 26.11
C LEU A 42 28.92 118.00 25.77
N ALA A 43 29.68 117.64 24.72
CA ALA A 43 30.80 118.45 24.23
C ALA A 43 30.35 119.72 23.49
N LEU A 44 29.37 119.62 22.60
CA LEU A 44 28.88 120.76 21.80
C LEU A 44 28.21 121.83 22.67
N ASN A 45 27.53 121.44 23.75
CA ASN A 45 26.83 122.38 24.64
C ASN A 45 27.79 123.23 25.52
N LYS A 46 29.10 122.95 25.52
CA LYS A 46 30.13 123.69 26.29
C LYS A 46 30.88 124.77 25.50
N ILE A 47 30.73 124.83 24.17
CA ILE A 47 31.60 125.67 23.31
C ILE A 47 30.88 126.90 22.74
N ALA A 48 29.54 126.89 22.61
CA ALA A 48 28.76 128.08 22.26
C ALA A 48 27.29 127.97 22.75
N PRO A 49 26.92 128.59 23.89
CA PRO A 49 25.53 128.59 24.33
C PRO A 49 24.69 129.57 23.49
N GLY A 50 23.71 129.04 22.76
CA GLY A 50 22.59 129.86 22.27
C GLY A 50 22.69 130.45 20.85
N LYS A 51 23.08 129.66 19.84
CA LYS A 51 22.54 129.74 18.45
C LYS A 51 23.14 128.63 17.56
N ILE A 52 22.27 127.84 16.90
CA ILE A 52 22.40 127.09 15.62
C ILE A 52 21.55 125.81 15.70
N ASN A 53 20.72 125.59 14.67
CA ASN A 53 19.74 124.50 14.61
C ASN A 53 20.39 123.19 14.12
N LEU A 54 20.92 122.39 15.05
CA LEU A 54 21.59 121.11 14.75
C LEU A 54 20.69 119.86 14.85
N LYS A 55 19.41 120.01 15.21
CA LYS A 55 18.50 118.86 15.42
C LYS A 55 18.15 118.16 14.10
N ALA A 56 17.84 118.94 13.05
CA ALA A 56 17.43 118.41 11.75
C ALA A 56 18.51 117.55 11.07
N ARG A 57 19.78 117.96 11.12
CA ARG A 57 20.87 117.32 10.36
C ARG A 57 21.42 116.04 11.01
N ALA A 58 21.21 115.87 12.32
CA ALA A 58 21.53 114.62 13.03
C ALA A 58 20.43 113.56 12.85
N GLU A 59 19.16 113.97 12.81
CA GLU A 59 18.03 113.06 12.54
C GLU A 59 18.07 112.52 11.10
N GLU A 60 18.47 113.33 10.11
CA GLU A 60 18.56 112.95 8.69
C GLU A 60 19.60 111.84 8.41
N VAL A 61 20.78 111.91 9.05
CA VAL A 61 21.82 110.86 8.96
C VAL A 61 21.40 109.57 9.68
N MET A 62 20.73 109.70 10.83
CA MET A 62 20.16 108.54 11.54
C MET A 62 19.03 107.88 10.75
N LEU A 63 18.19 108.65 10.06
CA LEU A 63 17.10 108.15 9.22
C LEU A 63 17.63 107.38 8.01
N SER A 64 18.64 107.89 7.28
CA SER A 64 19.18 107.18 6.11
C SER A 64 19.83 105.82 6.48
N SER A 65 20.48 105.73 7.64
CA SER A 65 21.00 104.48 8.22
C SER A 65 19.89 103.51 8.64
N ARG A 66 18.82 104.01 9.24
CA ARG A 66 17.65 103.20 9.62
C ARG A 66 16.91 102.65 8.40
N ASP A 67 16.79 103.44 7.35
CA ASP A 67 16.01 103.09 6.15
C ASP A 67 16.75 102.09 5.26
N SER A 68 18.09 102.22 5.11
CA SER A 68 18.91 101.20 4.45
C SER A 68 18.87 99.87 5.20
N THR A 69 19.01 99.91 6.53
CA THR A 69 18.90 98.70 7.39
C THR A 69 17.52 98.06 7.30
N ARG A 70 16.43 98.84 7.22
CA ARG A 70 15.06 98.32 7.02
C ARG A 70 14.83 97.73 5.63
N ARG A 71 15.34 98.35 4.56
CA ARG A 71 15.20 97.85 3.19
C ARG A 71 15.94 96.53 2.97
N ILE A 72 17.12 96.37 3.57
CA ILE A 72 17.85 95.09 3.57
C ILE A 72 17.04 94.03 4.31
N ARG A 73 16.56 94.33 5.53
CA ARG A 73 15.77 93.38 6.33
C ARG A 73 14.47 92.95 5.64
N ARG A 74 13.74 93.87 4.99
CA ARG A 74 12.51 93.56 4.24
C ARG A 74 12.76 92.64 3.05
N LYS A 75 13.80 92.93 2.24
CA LYS A 75 14.21 92.05 1.13
C LYS A 75 14.62 90.65 1.62
N GLU A 76 15.18 90.55 2.82
CA GLU A 76 15.57 89.26 3.40
C GLU A 76 14.37 88.46 3.97
N THR A 77 13.33 89.11 4.51
CA THR A 77 12.09 88.43 4.90
C THR A 77 11.23 88.04 3.71
N ASP A 78 11.02 88.94 2.73
CA ASP A 78 10.19 88.64 1.55
C ASP A 78 10.78 87.48 0.73
N TYR A 79 12.12 87.37 0.68
CA TYR A 79 12.84 86.26 0.04
C TYR A 79 12.78 84.95 0.85
N LYS A 80 12.53 85.01 2.17
CA LYS A 80 12.42 83.82 3.04
C LYS A 80 10.98 83.31 3.14
N GLU A 81 9.97 84.19 3.08
CA GLU A 81 8.56 83.78 3.09
C GLU A 81 8.15 83.11 1.77
N SER A 82 8.73 83.51 0.62
CA SER A 82 8.47 82.88 -0.68
C SER A 82 9.07 81.47 -0.85
N ILE A 83 9.87 80.98 0.10
CA ILE A 83 10.54 79.67 0.04
C ILE A 83 9.75 78.58 0.79
N LEU A 84 8.82 78.95 1.68
CA LEU A 84 8.26 78.05 2.69
C LEU A 84 7.06 77.19 2.26
N PHE A 85 6.58 77.29 1.02
CA PHE A 85 5.48 76.43 0.51
C PHE A 85 5.61 76.04 -0.96
N THR A 86 6.17 76.90 -1.81
CA THR A 86 6.29 76.68 -3.26
C THR A 86 7.36 75.69 -3.67
N ASP A 87 8.40 75.46 -2.85
CA ASP A 87 9.55 74.63 -3.24
C ASP A 87 9.30 73.11 -3.07
N TRP A 88 8.36 72.72 -2.20
CA TRP A 88 8.00 71.32 -1.97
C TRP A 88 6.89 70.82 -2.89
N LEU A 89 6.06 71.71 -3.43
CA LEU A 89 5.00 71.39 -4.41
C LEU A 89 5.57 70.69 -5.67
N PRO A 90 6.67 71.15 -6.28
CA PRO A 90 7.36 70.43 -7.35
C PRO A 90 7.85 69.05 -6.93
N LEU A 91 8.40 68.89 -5.72
CA LEU A 91 8.93 67.62 -5.21
C LEU A 91 7.83 66.59 -4.92
N ILE A 92 6.72 67.03 -4.32
CA ILE A 92 5.53 66.19 -4.07
C ILE A 92 4.85 65.84 -5.40
N SER A 93 4.72 66.80 -6.32
CA SER A 93 4.19 66.57 -7.68
C SER A 93 5.08 65.59 -8.46
N LEU A 94 6.41 65.71 -8.36
CA LEU A 94 7.37 64.77 -8.96
C LEU A 94 7.23 63.37 -8.36
N LEU A 95 7.13 63.23 -7.04
CA LEU A 95 6.92 61.95 -6.36
C LEU A 95 5.59 61.31 -6.75
N VAL A 96 4.49 62.06 -6.74
CA VAL A 96 3.16 61.60 -7.17
C VAL A 96 3.17 61.23 -8.64
N GLY A 97 3.86 62.00 -9.49
CA GLY A 97 4.05 61.71 -10.92
C GLY A 97 4.89 60.46 -11.17
N ILE A 98 5.95 60.22 -10.39
CA ILE A 98 6.75 58.98 -10.44
C ILE A 98 5.89 57.79 -10.02
N VAL A 99 5.15 57.89 -8.91
CA VAL A 99 4.26 56.82 -8.42
C VAL A 99 3.17 56.51 -9.45
N LEU A 100 2.48 57.52 -10.00
CA LEU A 100 1.49 57.35 -11.06
C LEU A 100 2.10 56.70 -12.31
N THR A 101 3.28 57.13 -12.73
CA THR A 101 3.97 56.59 -13.91
C THR A 101 4.37 55.13 -13.71
N LEU A 102 4.86 54.76 -12.52
CA LEU A 102 5.18 53.39 -12.16
C LEU A 102 3.93 52.49 -12.07
N VAL A 103 2.85 52.99 -11.46
CA VAL A 103 1.57 52.24 -11.35
C VAL A 103 0.92 52.05 -12.72
N VAL A 104 0.81 53.11 -13.54
CA VAL A 104 0.24 53.03 -14.90
C VAL A 104 1.12 52.19 -15.82
N GLY A 105 2.46 52.34 -15.73
CA GLY A 105 3.42 51.49 -16.45
C GLY A 105 3.28 50.02 -16.07
N GLY A 106 3.10 49.72 -14.78
CA GLY A 106 2.88 48.38 -14.27
C GLY A 106 1.58 47.73 -14.73
N ILE A 107 0.47 48.47 -14.69
CA ILE A 107 -0.82 48.02 -15.22
C ILE A 107 -0.71 47.74 -16.73
N ARG A 108 -0.05 48.62 -17.49
CA ARG A 108 0.21 48.40 -18.93
C ARG A 108 1.06 47.15 -19.18
N ALA A 109 2.14 46.93 -18.42
CA ALA A 109 2.98 45.74 -18.53
C ALA A 109 2.23 44.44 -18.17
N TRP A 110 1.36 44.47 -17.16
CA TRP A 110 0.52 43.34 -16.77
C TRP A 110 -0.55 43.01 -17.82
N LEU A 111 -1.18 44.03 -18.42
CA LEU A 111 -2.12 43.85 -19.53
C LEU A 111 -1.40 43.31 -20.78
N ALA A 112 -0.19 43.80 -21.08
CA ALA A 112 0.61 43.32 -22.20
C ALA A 112 0.98 41.84 -22.06
N THR A 113 1.41 41.38 -20.87
CA THR A 113 1.73 39.96 -20.63
C THR A 113 0.49 39.06 -20.65
N LYS A 114 -0.67 39.54 -20.18
CA LYS A 114 -1.94 38.83 -20.31
C LYS A 114 -2.33 38.62 -21.78
N ASN A 115 -2.29 39.67 -22.59
CA ASN A 115 -2.66 39.62 -24.00
C ASN A 115 -1.66 38.82 -24.85
N ALA A 116 -0.37 38.89 -24.53
CA ALA A 116 0.66 38.10 -25.19
C ALA A 116 0.48 36.59 -24.94
N GLY A 117 0.19 36.17 -23.70
CA GLY A 117 -0.06 34.76 -23.37
C GLY A 117 -1.23 34.18 -24.16
N GLN A 118 -2.39 34.85 -24.17
CA GLN A 118 -3.58 34.39 -24.91
C GLN A 118 -3.36 34.33 -26.43
N LYS A 119 -2.50 35.19 -26.98
CA LYS A 119 -2.13 35.20 -28.41
C LYS A 119 -1.10 34.14 -28.78
N MET A 120 -0.39 33.59 -27.78
CA MET A 120 0.61 32.53 -27.94
C MET A 120 -0.04 31.14 -27.84
N THR A 121 -0.88 30.92 -26.82
CA THR A 121 -1.58 29.63 -26.62
C THR A 121 -2.56 29.32 -27.75
N SER A 122 -3.22 30.33 -28.32
CA SER A 122 -4.09 30.20 -29.50
C SER A 122 -3.36 29.87 -30.83
N ARG A 123 -2.04 29.69 -30.81
CA ARG A 123 -1.20 29.31 -31.97
C ARG A 123 -0.53 27.93 -31.80
N LEU A 124 -0.84 27.21 -30.73
CA LEU A 124 -0.29 25.89 -30.43
C LEU A 124 -1.36 24.83 -30.67
N GLU A 125 -1.05 23.82 -31.48
CA GLU A 125 -1.97 22.73 -31.83
C GLU A 125 -1.81 21.50 -30.91
N ASP A 126 -0.65 21.32 -30.26
CA ASP A 126 -0.38 20.24 -29.31
C ASP A 126 -0.92 20.58 -27.90
N PRO A 127 -1.87 19.79 -27.35
CA PRO A 127 -2.39 19.99 -25.99
C PRO A 127 -1.31 20.08 -24.90
N LYS A 128 -0.23 19.29 -25.00
CA LYS A 128 0.86 19.32 -23.99
C LYS A 128 1.70 20.58 -24.06
N ALA A 129 1.87 21.14 -25.26
CA ALA A 129 2.54 22.43 -25.44
C ALA A 129 1.69 23.59 -24.91
N VAL A 130 0.35 23.49 -25.02
CA VAL A 130 -0.59 24.45 -24.42
C VAL A 130 -0.51 24.41 -22.90
N GLU A 131 -0.60 23.22 -22.29
CA GLU A 131 -0.54 23.04 -20.82
C GLU A 131 0.77 23.60 -20.22
N LEU A 132 1.93 23.23 -20.80
CA LEU A 132 3.23 23.75 -20.36
C LEU A 132 3.36 25.28 -20.54
N ALA A 133 2.79 25.84 -21.62
CA ALA A 133 2.79 27.28 -21.84
C ALA A 133 1.92 28.01 -20.81
N GLU A 134 0.73 27.48 -20.49
CA GLU A 134 -0.17 28.06 -19.50
C GLU A 134 0.45 28.09 -18.09
N ASP A 135 1.14 27.01 -17.68
CA ASP A 135 1.87 26.96 -16.41
C ASP A 135 2.99 28.02 -16.35
N LEU A 136 3.82 28.13 -17.39
CA LEU A 136 4.89 29.13 -17.45
C LEU A 136 4.34 30.58 -17.44
N PHE A 137 3.23 30.83 -18.14
CA PHE A 137 2.55 32.14 -18.10
C PHE A 137 1.88 32.41 -16.74
N TYR A 138 1.34 31.39 -16.08
CA TYR A 138 0.75 31.50 -14.74
C TYR A 138 1.82 31.85 -13.70
N GLU A 139 2.97 31.16 -13.72
CA GLU A 139 4.07 31.43 -12.80
C GLU A 139 4.67 32.82 -13.02
N ASN A 140 4.88 33.24 -14.28
CA ASN A 140 5.39 34.58 -14.59
C ASN A 140 4.38 35.69 -14.18
N ARG A 141 3.07 35.46 -14.34
CA ARG A 141 2.00 36.35 -13.86
C ARG A 141 1.97 36.43 -12.33
N ARG A 142 2.20 35.31 -11.64
CA ARG A 142 2.32 35.26 -10.17
C ARG A 142 3.54 36.06 -9.71
N ARG A 143 4.70 35.89 -10.38
CA ARG A 143 5.94 36.61 -10.07
C ARG A 143 5.81 38.12 -10.26
N THR A 144 5.25 38.57 -11.38
CA THR A 144 4.97 40.01 -11.61
C THR A 144 3.99 40.57 -10.58
N ARG A 145 2.89 39.87 -10.26
CA ARG A 145 1.96 40.31 -9.20
C ARG A 145 2.66 40.48 -7.85
N ASN A 146 3.51 39.54 -7.46
CA ASN A 146 4.25 39.61 -6.20
C ASN A 146 5.23 40.81 -6.16
N ILE A 147 5.91 41.11 -7.28
CA ILE A 147 6.76 42.29 -7.42
C ILE A 147 5.94 43.57 -7.25
N TRP A 148 4.75 43.66 -7.85
CA TRP A 148 3.87 44.83 -7.67
C TRP A 148 3.37 45.01 -6.24
N HIS A 149 3.01 43.93 -5.55
CA HIS A 149 2.70 44.01 -4.11
C HIS A 149 3.91 44.52 -3.31
N ALA A 150 5.12 44.03 -3.57
CA ALA A 150 6.33 44.52 -2.89
C ALA A 150 6.58 46.02 -3.15
N ILE A 151 6.42 46.49 -4.40
CA ILE A 151 6.53 47.92 -4.75
C ILE A 151 5.49 48.76 -3.98
N ILE A 152 4.24 48.29 -3.92
CA ILE A 152 3.16 48.99 -3.18
C ILE A 152 3.49 49.07 -1.68
N PHE A 153 3.95 47.98 -1.06
CA PHE A 153 4.38 47.98 0.35
C PHE A 153 5.59 48.89 0.59
N ILE A 154 6.55 48.94 -0.34
CA ILE A 154 7.72 49.84 -0.26
C ILE A 154 7.29 51.30 -0.35
N VAL A 155 6.36 51.65 -1.24
CA VAL A 155 5.82 53.03 -1.36
C VAL A 155 5.01 53.41 -0.13
N LEU A 156 4.15 52.53 0.39
CA LEU A 156 3.44 52.73 1.66
C LEU A 156 4.41 52.90 2.83
N GLY A 157 5.46 52.09 2.90
CA GLY A 157 6.52 52.22 3.92
C GLY A 157 7.24 53.57 3.84
N MET A 158 7.61 54.02 2.63
CA MET A 158 8.21 55.35 2.44
C MET A 158 7.26 56.49 2.81
N LEU A 159 5.96 56.39 2.51
CA LEU A 159 4.96 57.38 2.92
C LEU A 159 4.78 57.43 4.44
N ILE A 160 4.75 56.27 5.11
CA ILE A 160 4.69 56.18 6.57
C ILE A 160 5.95 56.79 7.19
N ILE A 161 7.15 56.43 6.72
CA ILE A 161 8.42 56.97 7.22
C ILE A 161 8.48 58.50 6.99
N GLY A 162 8.07 58.99 5.83
CA GLY A 162 8.00 60.42 5.53
C GLY A 162 7.04 61.16 6.46
N ALA A 163 5.85 60.59 6.73
CA ALA A 163 4.91 61.11 7.69
C ALA A 163 5.46 61.09 9.13
N SER A 164 6.17 60.02 9.54
CA SER A 164 6.82 59.92 10.84
C SER A 164 7.91 60.97 11.04
N ILE A 165 8.77 61.18 10.03
CA ILE A 165 9.80 62.24 10.06
C ILE A 165 9.13 63.62 10.17
N TRP A 166 8.08 63.86 9.39
CA TRP A 166 7.33 65.13 9.44
C TRP A 166 6.68 65.37 10.82
N ILE A 167 6.11 64.33 11.43
CA ILE A 167 5.55 64.38 12.79
C ILE A 167 6.65 64.61 13.85
N MET A 168 7.84 64.02 13.70
CA MET A 168 8.96 64.20 14.63
C MET A 168 9.60 65.60 14.53
N GLU A 169 9.66 66.20 13.35
CA GLU A 169 10.21 67.55 13.17
C GLU A 169 9.18 68.68 13.41
N ALA A 170 7.88 68.39 13.41
CA ALA A 170 6.83 69.39 13.61
C ALA A 170 6.97 70.18 14.93
N PRO A 171 7.25 69.58 16.11
CA PRO A 171 7.43 70.32 17.36
C PRO A 171 8.61 71.30 17.30
N ASP A 172 9.75 70.84 16.81
CA ASP A 172 10.98 71.62 16.68
C ASP A 172 10.88 72.74 15.63
N ARG A 173 9.98 72.60 14.65
CA ARG A 173 9.66 73.67 13.68
C ARG A 173 8.65 74.66 14.27
N MET A 174 7.65 74.20 15.03
CA MET A 174 6.71 75.07 15.76
C MET A 174 7.42 75.93 16.81
N LEU A 175 8.33 75.36 17.60
CA LEU A 175 9.08 76.07 18.65
C LEU A 175 10.02 77.17 18.13
N ARG A 176 10.35 77.15 16.82
CA ARG A 176 11.17 78.19 16.16
C ARG A 176 10.34 79.31 15.53
N MET A 177 9.01 79.23 15.59
CA MET A 177 8.09 80.30 15.20
C MET A 177 7.56 80.96 16.48
N GLY A 178 7.85 82.26 16.67
CA GLY A 178 7.54 82.98 17.92
C GLY A 178 6.04 83.08 18.26
N ASP A 179 5.75 83.56 19.47
CA ASP A 179 4.45 83.50 20.18
C ASP A 179 3.17 83.81 19.37
N ASP A 180 3.27 84.62 18.32
CA ASP A 180 2.15 84.99 17.43
C ASP A 180 1.65 83.78 16.61
N TYR A 181 2.51 82.80 16.33
CA TYR A 181 2.14 81.56 15.63
C TYR A 181 1.48 80.53 16.55
N TYR A 182 1.92 80.44 17.82
CA TYR A 182 1.34 79.53 18.82
C TYR A 182 -0.12 79.91 19.14
N ASN A 183 -0.41 81.20 19.30
CA ASN A 183 -1.78 81.71 19.46
C ASN A 183 -2.67 81.57 18.22
N LYS A 184 -2.08 81.33 17.05
CA LYS A 184 -2.79 80.98 15.82
C LYS A 184 -3.10 79.49 15.76
N PHE A 185 -2.16 78.64 16.22
CA PHE A 185 -2.35 77.19 16.31
C PHE A 185 -3.29 76.76 17.45
N SER A 186 -3.38 77.48 18.57
CA SER A 186 -4.38 77.18 19.61
C SER A 186 -5.83 77.26 19.08
N LYS A 187 -6.09 78.12 18.09
CA LYS A 187 -7.36 78.17 17.33
C LYS A 187 -7.51 77.05 16.29
N THR A 188 -6.40 76.41 15.87
CA THR A 188 -6.45 75.21 15.01
C THR A 188 -6.73 73.92 15.76
N GLY A 189 -6.61 73.88 17.10
CA GLY A 189 -7.08 72.76 17.91
C GLY A 189 -8.57 72.48 17.67
N VAL A 190 -9.39 73.53 17.69
CA VAL A 190 -10.82 73.46 17.33
C VAL A 190 -11.03 72.96 15.90
N ILE A 191 -10.16 73.30 14.95
CA ILE A 191 -10.22 72.79 13.58
C ILE A 191 -9.88 71.29 13.53
N GLY A 192 -8.87 70.86 14.29
CA GLY A 192 -8.52 69.45 14.49
C GLY A 192 -9.65 68.64 15.12
N ASP A 193 -10.29 69.16 16.17
CA ASP A 193 -11.45 68.56 16.83
C ASP A 193 -12.69 68.53 15.92
N THR A 194 -12.88 69.57 15.09
CA THR A 194 -13.98 69.62 14.11
C THR A 194 -13.76 68.58 13.00
N TYR A 195 -12.55 68.46 12.46
CA TYR A 195 -12.21 67.42 11.49
C TYR A 195 -12.21 66.02 12.13
N GLY A 196 -11.73 65.85 13.35
CA GLY A 196 -11.77 64.57 14.07
C GLY A 196 -13.19 64.13 14.40
N GLY A 197 -14.03 65.05 14.86
CA GLY A 197 -15.45 64.81 15.17
C GLY A 197 -16.32 64.58 13.93
N LEU A 198 -16.02 65.22 12.79
CA LEU A 198 -16.72 64.96 11.53
C LEU A 198 -16.20 63.71 10.82
N ILE A 199 -14.89 63.56 10.63
CA ILE A 199 -14.28 62.49 9.82
C ILE A 199 -14.15 61.19 10.61
N GLY A 200 -13.89 61.25 11.93
CA GLY A 200 -13.72 60.09 12.79
C GLY A 200 -14.86 59.07 12.70
N PRO A 201 -16.14 59.47 12.80
CA PRO A 201 -17.28 58.58 12.60
C PRO A 201 -17.32 57.93 11.21
N TRP A 202 -16.94 58.64 10.15
CA TRP A 202 -16.88 58.07 8.79
C TRP A 202 -15.72 57.08 8.63
N ILE A 203 -14.54 57.38 9.19
CA ILE A 203 -13.41 56.43 9.23
C ILE A 203 -13.79 55.19 10.04
N ALA A 204 -14.44 55.35 11.20
CA ALA A 204 -14.92 54.26 12.03
C ALA A 204 -15.98 53.41 11.30
N LEU A 205 -16.91 54.03 10.57
CA LEU A 205 -17.90 53.34 9.74
C LEU A 205 -17.24 52.55 8.60
N ILE A 206 -16.28 53.15 7.89
CA ILE A 206 -15.50 52.48 6.84
C ILE A 206 -14.69 51.32 7.43
N ALA A 207 -14.04 51.52 8.58
CA ALA A 207 -13.30 50.47 9.28
C ALA A 207 -14.22 49.33 9.75
N ALA A 208 -15.42 49.63 10.26
CA ALA A 208 -16.41 48.63 10.64
C ALA A 208 -16.91 47.83 9.43
N ILE A 209 -17.20 48.49 8.30
CA ILE A 209 -17.59 47.83 7.04
C ILE A 209 -16.44 46.94 6.52
N LEU A 210 -15.20 47.43 6.50
CA LEU A 210 -14.03 46.66 6.08
C LEU A 210 -13.77 45.45 7.00
N THR A 211 -13.93 45.63 8.31
CA THR A 211 -13.82 44.56 9.31
C THR A 211 -14.91 43.51 9.13
N PHE A 212 -16.16 43.93 8.92
CA PHE A 212 -17.28 43.04 8.60
C PHE A 212 -17.04 42.27 7.29
N LEU A 213 -16.56 42.93 6.23
CA LEU A 213 -16.21 42.28 4.96
C LEU A 213 -15.07 41.27 5.14
N ALA A 214 -14.04 41.58 5.93
CA ALA A 214 -12.95 40.66 6.24
C ALA A 214 -13.46 39.41 6.98
N PHE A 215 -14.29 39.58 8.03
CA PHE A 215 -14.92 38.47 8.73
C PHE A 215 -15.86 37.66 7.83
N MET A 216 -16.59 38.30 6.91
CA MET A 216 -17.48 37.62 5.96
C MET A 216 -16.69 36.76 4.95
N VAL A 217 -15.55 37.27 4.45
CA VAL A 217 -14.61 36.49 3.62
C VAL A 217 -14.03 35.32 4.41
N GLN A 218 -13.63 35.53 5.67
CA GLN A 218 -13.10 34.47 6.53
C GLN A 218 -14.15 33.40 6.87
N TYR A 219 -15.41 33.81 7.10
CA TYR A 219 -16.54 32.90 7.30
C TYR A 219 -16.78 32.03 6.05
N ARG A 220 -16.76 32.61 4.84
CA ARG A 220 -16.83 31.85 3.59
C ARG A 220 -15.66 30.88 3.42
N ALA A 221 -14.43 31.28 3.78
CA ALA A 221 -13.27 30.41 3.76
C ALA A 221 -13.43 29.21 4.72
N ASN A 222 -13.95 29.44 5.93
CA ASN A 222 -14.20 28.39 6.91
C ASN A 222 -15.29 27.38 6.45
N LEU A 223 -16.32 27.84 5.71
CA LEU A 223 -17.31 26.93 5.11
C LEU A 223 -16.67 26.01 4.06
N LEU A 224 -15.92 26.57 3.12
CA LEU A 224 -15.17 25.80 2.11
C LEU A 224 -14.18 24.82 2.76
N GLN A 225 -13.51 25.23 3.84
CA GLN A 225 -12.59 24.38 4.59
C GLN A 225 -13.31 23.18 5.26
N ARG A 226 -14.54 23.37 5.76
CA ARG A 226 -15.36 22.26 6.29
C ARG A 226 -15.74 21.26 5.20
N GLU A 227 -16.17 21.73 4.03
CA GLU A 227 -16.50 20.86 2.90
C GLU A 227 -15.29 20.04 2.44
N GLN A 228 -14.11 20.67 2.36
CA GLN A 228 -12.84 19.99 2.04
C GLN A 228 -12.46 18.95 3.11
N PHE A 229 -12.64 19.27 4.39
CA PHE A 229 -12.37 18.34 5.50
C PHE A 229 -13.33 17.14 5.47
N GLU A 230 -14.62 17.36 5.23
CA GLU A 230 -15.57 16.26 5.06
C GLU A 230 -15.26 15.41 3.83
N ALA A 231 -14.90 16.03 2.71
CA ALA A 231 -14.50 15.31 1.50
C ALA A 231 -13.26 14.44 1.73
N SER A 232 -12.24 14.97 2.43
CA SER A 232 -11.03 14.20 2.76
C SER A 232 -11.31 13.06 3.74
N PHE A 233 -12.13 13.27 4.77
CA PHE A 233 -12.55 12.23 5.70
C PHE A 233 -13.36 11.12 5.01
N ARG A 234 -14.30 11.50 4.12
CA ARG A 234 -15.06 10.54 3.29
C ARG A 234 -14.14 9.76 2.34
N ALA A 235 -13.13 10.39 1.76
CA ALA A 235 -12.13 9.72 0.92
C ALA A 235 -11.28 8.73 1.74
N GLN A 236 -10.79 9.14 2.92
CA GLN A 236 -10.02 8.28 3.82
C GLN A 236 -10.84 7.08 4.31
N ALA A 237 -12.11 7.28 4.66
CA ALA A 237 -13.01 6.20 5.07
C ALA A 237 -13.27 5.19 3.93
N ARG A 238 -13.43 5.67 2.68
CA ARG A 238 -13.53 4.80 1.49
C ARG A 238 -12.26 4.00 1.27
N GLN A 239 -11.09 4.65 1.31
CA GLN A 239 -9.80 4.00 1.14
C GLN A 239 -9.55 2.95 2.23
N PHE A 240 -9.83 3.27 3.50
CA PHE A 240 -9.74 2.32 4.61
C PHE A 240 -10.64 1.10 4.41
N ASN A 241 -11.92 1.31 4.07
CA ASN A 241 -12.86 0.22 3.83
C ASN A 241 -12.44 -0.66 2.63
N GLN A 242 -11.92 -0.05 1.56
CA GLN A 242 -11.37 -0.77 0.42
C GLN A 242 -10.16 -1.62 0.82
N THR A 243 -9.14 -1.02 1.46
CA THR A 243 -7.94 -1.73 1.93
C THR A 243 -8.29 -2.88 2.89
N MET A 244 -9.25 -2.67 3.79
CA MET A 244 -9.74 -3.72 4.69
C MET A 244 -10.46 -4.86 3.94
N SER A 245 -11.18 -4.56 2.86
CA SER A 245 -11.79 -5.60 2.00
C SER A 245 -10.73 -6.40 1.25
N GLU A 246 -9.76 -5.70 0.63
CA GLU A 246 -8.64 -6.31 -0.09
C GLU A 246 -7.78 -7.19 0.84
N GLN A 247 -7.47 -6.72 2.06
CA GLN A 247 -6.77 -7.52 3.07
C GLN A 247 -7.58 -8.74 3.53
N ARG A 248 -8.90 -8.60 3.72
CA ARG A 248 -9.77 -9.74 4.07
C ARG A 248 -9.77 -10.80 2.97
N ASP A 249 -9.85 -10.40 1.71
CA ASP A 249 -9.87 -11.34 0.59
C ASP A 249 -8.50 -11.94 0.29
N ALA A 250 -7.41 -11.17 0.47
CA ALA A 250 -6.05 -11.69 0.46
C ALA A 250 -5.83 -12.72 1.58
N SER A 251 -6.29 -12.43 2.81
CA SER A 251 -6.19 -13.35 3.95
C SER A 251 -7.00 -14.64 3.75
N LYS A 252 -8.22 -14.55 3.17
CA LYS A 252 -8.99 -15.74 2.76
C LYS A 252 -8.23 -16.60 1.74
N LYS A 253 -7.67 -15.98 0.70
CA LYS A 253 -6.86 -16.68 -0.32
C LYS A 253 -5.63 -17.34 0.30
N GLN A 254 -4.90 -16.60 1.15
CA GLN A 254 -3.74 -17.11 1.87
C GLN A 254 -4.09 -18.28 2.79
N LYS A 255 -5.21 -18.21 3.54
CA LYS A 255 -5.68 -19.33 4.38
C LYS A 255 -6.02 -20.56 3.54
N LYS A 256 -6.67 -20.39 2.38
CA LYS A 256 -6.95 -21.51 1.45
C LYS A 256 -5.66 -22.12 0.91
N GLN A 257 -4.69 -21.29 0.52
CA GLN A 257 -3.38 -21.74 0.04
C GLN A 257 -2.60 -22.49 1.12
N ALA A 258 -2.49 -21.93 2.34
CA ALA A 258 -1.83 -22.57 3.46
C ALA A 258 -2.49 -23.89 3.89
N ASN A 259 -3.82 -23.99 3.81
CA ASN A 259 -4.55 -25.24 4.05
C ASN A 259 -4.19 -26.31 2.99
N ARG A 260 -4.09 -25.91 1.72
CA ARG A 260 -3.67 -26.78 0.61
C ARG A 260 -2.23 -27.26 0.79
N GLU A 261 -1.30 -26.34 1.09
CA GLU A 261 0.12 -26.66 1.33
C GLU A 261 0.32 -27.61 2.52
N ARG A 262 -0.43 -27.41 3.61
CA ARG A 262 -0.43 -28.33 4.77
C ARG A 262 -0.95 -29.72 4.39
N PHE A 263 -2.00 -29.77 3.59
CA PHE A 263 -2.53 -31.05 3.07
C PHE A 263 -1.51 -31.74 2.16
N GLU A 264 -0.99 -31.05 1.15
CA GLU A 264 -0.03 -31.59 0.19
C GLU A 264 1.24 -32.08 0.91
N SER A 265 1.78 -31.31 1.87
CA SER A 265 2.94 -31.71 2.67
C SER A 265 2.71 -33.04 3.41
N ARG A 266 1.57 -33.18 4.11
CA ARG A 266 1.25 -34.42 4.83
C ARG A 266 0.91 -35.58 3.87
N PHE A 267 0.25 -35.31 2.76
CA PHE A 267 -0.04 -36.31 1.74
C PHE A 267 1.25 -36.88 1.13
N PHE A 268 2.19 -36.03 0.71
CA PHE A 268 3.45 -36.49 0.12
C PHE A 268 4.34 -37.23 1.14
N GLU A 269 4.28 -36.86 2.42
CA GLU A 269 4.97 -37.59 3.48
C GLU A 269 4.36 -38.99 3.71
N LEU A 270 3.03 -39.10 3.78
CA LEU A 270 2.35 -40.41 3.87
C LEU A 270 2.62 -41.27 2.62
N LEU A 271 2.64 -40.65 1.43
CA LEU A 271 3.01 -41.32 0.17
C LEU A 271 4.47 -41.80 0.17
N ARG A 272 5.38 -41.03 0.78
CA ARG A 272 6.79 -41.41 0.97
C ARG A 272 6.90 -42.63 1.88
N LEU A 273 6.26 -42.59 3.06
CA LEU A 273 6.24 -43.70 4.01
C LEU A 273 5.64 -44.98 3.41
N HIS A 274 4.56 -44.87 2.64
CA HIS A 274 3.99 -46.01 1.92
C HIS A 274 4.96 -46.61 0.90
N LYS A 275 5.69 -45.77 0.14
CA LYS A 275 6.73 -46.23 -0.79
C LYS A 275 7.94 -46.83 -0.08
N GLU A 276 8.28 -46.34 1.10
CA GLU A 276 9.34 -46.89 1.95
C GLU A 276 8.95 -48.28 2.47
N ASN A 277 7.73 -48.46 3.00
CA ASN A 277 7.21 -49.80 3.33
C ASN A 277 7.35 -50.78 2.16
N VAL A 278 6.98 -50.37 0.93
CA VAL A 278 7.12 -51.21 -0.27
C VAL A 278 8.58 -51.50 -0.58
N ASN A 279 9.47 -50.50 -0.57
CA ASN A 279 10.89 -50.66 -0.88
C ASN A 279 11.65 -51.51 0.16
N GLU A 280 11.22 -51.46 1.43
CA GLU A 280 11.76 -52.26 2.54
C GLU A 280 11.23 -53.70 2.56
N MET A 281 10.20 -54.03 1.75
CA MET A 281 9.78 -55.43 1.61
C MET A 281 10.91 -56.28 1.02
N ASP A 282 11.29 -57.29 1.79
CA ASP A 282 12.28 -58.30 1.42
C ASP A 282 11.70 -59.68 1.73
N LEU A 283 11.52 -60.48 0.68
CA LEU A 283 11.33 -61.92 0.77
C LEU A 283 12.67 -62.57 0.41
N ARG A 284 13.17 -63.41 1.32
CA ARG A 284 14.44 -64.16 1.19
C ARG A 284 15.69 -63.30 0.97
N ASN A 285 16.26 -62.82 2.08
CA ASN A 285 17.66 -62.39 2.19
C ASN A 285 18.17 -61.61 0.96
N GLN A 286 17.38 -60.64 0.50
CA GLN A 286 17.66 -59.71 -0.60
C GLN A 286 17.44 -60.16 -2.05
N LEU A 287 16.92 -61.36 -2.33
CA LEU A 287 16.70 -61.80 -3.72
C LEU A 287 15.34 -61.39 -4.29
N THR A 288 14.26 -61.44 -3.50
CA THR A 288 12.95 -60.90 -3.90
C THR A 288 12.64 -59.65 -3.09
N LYS A 289 12.85 -58.47 -3.70
CA LYS A 289 12.71 -57.16 -3.04
C LYS A 289 11.64 -56.29 -3.68
N GLY A 290 11.08 -55.38 -2.89
CA GLY A 290 10.19 -54.34 -3.34
C GLY A 290 8.87 -54.88 -3.90
N ARG A 291 8.41 -54.31 -5.01
CA ARG A 291 7.17 -54.72 -5.69
C ARG A 291 7.15 -56.19 -6.14
N ARG A 292 8.30 -56.83 -6.33
CA ARG A 292 8.35 -58.25 -6.73
C ARG A 292 7.77 -59.17 -5.66
N CYS A 293 7.81 -58.77 -4.39
CA CYS A 293 7.25 -59.54 -3.29
C CYS A 293 5.75 -59.83 -3.47
N PHE A 294 4.99 -58.90 -4.07
CA PHE A 294 3.56 -59.08 -4.34
C PHE A 294 3.26 -60.13 -5.41
N PHE A 295 4.18 -60.39 -6.34
CA PHE A 295 4.04 -61.48 -7.31
C PHE A 295 4.14 -62.83 -6.60
N SER A 296 5.21 -63.04 -5.80
CA SER A 296 5.44 -64.30 -5.09
C SER A 296 4.38 -64.56 -4.01
N MET A 297 3.97 -63.52 -3.26
CA MET A 297 2.85 -63.60 -2.32
C MET A 297 1.53 -63.98 -3.01
N PHE A 298 1.24 -63.42 -4.19
CA PHE A 298 0.05 -63.80 -4.94
C PHE A 298 0.12 -65.25 -5.49
N ALA A 299 1.29 -65.68 -5.95
CA ALA A 299 1.51 -67.05 -6.41
C ALA A 299 1.28 -68.08 -5.28
N GLU A 300 1.75 -67.79 -4.07
CA GLU A 300 1.49 -68.59 -2.87
C GLU A 300 0.00 -68.60 -2.49
N LEU A 301 -0.66 -67.43 -2.41
CA LEU A 301 -2.10 -67.35 -2.13
C LEU A 301 -2.92 -68.20 -3.12
N LYS A 302 -2.54 -68.19 -4.40
CA LYS A 302 -3.15 -69.02 -5.45
C LYS A 302 -2.91 -70.53 -5.22
N MET A 303 -1.72 -70.92 -4.75
CA MET A 303 -1.43 -72.32 -4.38
C MET A 303 -2.23 -72.78 -3.16
N ILE A 304 -2.28 -71.96 -2.11
CA ILE A 304 -3.07 -72.24 -0.90
C ILE A 304 -4.55 -72.42 -1.26
N TYR A 305 -5.10 -71.52 -2.10
CA TYR A 305 -6.46 -71.63 -2.61
C TYR A 305 -6.69 -72.93 -3.40
N ALA A 306 -5.76 -73.33 -4.28
CA ALA A 306 -5.88 -74.57 -5.06
C ALA A 306 -5.85 -75.84 -4.18
N ILE A 307 -5.01 -75.87 -3.14
CA ILE A 307 -4.97 -76.98 -2.16
C ILE A 307 -6.31 -77.07 -1.40
N ILE A 308 -6.89 -75.92 -1.04
CA ILE A 308 -8.19 -75.83 -0.37
C ILE A 308 -9.35 -76.28 -1.28
N GLU A 309 -9.31 -75.92 -2.57
CA GLU A 309 -10.28 -76.35 -3.58
C GLU A 309 -10.24 -77.87 -3.78
N GLU A 310 -9.04 -78.46 -3.90
CA GLU A 310 -8.86 -79.91 -3.96
C GLU A 310 -9.33 -80.61 -2.68
N ALA A 311 -9.06 -80.01 -1.51
CA ALA A 311 -9.54 -80.51 -0.22
C ALA A 311 -11.07 -80.54 -0.18
N LYS A 312 -11.75 -79.48 -0.61
CA LYS A 312 -13.21 -79.40 -0.66
C LYS A 312 -13.78 -80.50 -1.55
N ILE A 313 -13.26 -80.65 -2.77
CA ILE A 313 -13.71 -81.68 -3.72
C ILE A 313 -13.58 -83.09 -3.10
N LYS A 314 -12.45 -83.39 -2.45
CA LYS A 314 -12.24 -84.70 -1.81
C LYS A 314 -13.17 -84.92 -0.62
N THR A 315 -13.33 -83.94 0.27
CA THR A 315 -14.26 -84.03 1.41
C THR A 315 -15.72 -84.21 0.97
N GLU A 316 -16.16 -83.50 -0.07
CA GLU A 316 -17.53 -83.65 -0.62
C GLU A 316 -17.75 -85.04 -1.25
N GLN A 317 -16.72 -85.61 -1.89
CA GLN A 317 -16.75 -86.98 -2.44
C GLN A 317 -16.73 -88.08 -1.36
N GLU A 318 -15.92 -87.91 -0.33
CA GLU A 318 -15.75 -88.88 0.77
C GLU A 318 -16.94 -88.90 1.73
N THR A 319 -17.56 -87.75 1.99
CA THR A 319 -18.69 -87.62 2.93
C THR A 319 -20.06 -87.66 2.26
N GLY A 320 -20.15 -87.35 0.96
CA GLY A 320 -21.41 -87.14 0.24
C GLY A 320 -22.15 -85.85 0.62
N VAL A 321 -21.57 -84.99 1.47
CA VAL A 321 -22.17 -83.73 1.93
C VAL A 321 -21.59 -82.57 1.13
N THR A 322 -22.43 -81.74 0.52
CA THR A 322 -22.00 -80.51 -0.15
C THR A 322 -21.71 -79.41 0.87
N LEU A 323 -20.48 -78.91 0.89
CA LEU A 323 -20.01 -77.82 1.77
C LEU A 323 -20.47 -76.47 1.21
N LYS A 324 -21.66 -76.03 1.60
CA LYS A 324 -22.37 -74.90 0.95
C LYS A 324 -22.02 -73.53 1.54
N ASN A 325 -21.74 -73.45 2.83
CA ASN A 325 -21.44 -72.18 3.50
C ASN A 325 -19.92 -71.98 3.72
N VAL A 326 -19.10 -72.78 3.04
CA VAL A 326 -17.63 -72.67 3.06
C VAL A 326 -17.16 -71.73 1.96
N ASN A 327 -16.67 -70.54 2.31
CA ASN A 327 -16.02 -69.64 1.38
C ASN A 327 -14.50 -69.94 1.35
N LEU A 328 -14.02 -70.57 0.27
CA LEU A 328 -12.62 -70.95 0.13
C LEU A 328 -11.65 -69.78 0.25
N LEU A 329 -12.04 -68.57 -0.17
CA LEU A 329 -11.18 -67.39 -0.07
C LEU A 329 -11.07 -66.90 1.38
N ASN A 330 -12.15 -67.00 2.16
CA ASN A 330 -12.15 -66.66 3.59
C ASN A 330 -11.26 -67.60 4.40
N ILE A 331 -11.00 -68.81 3.91
CA ILE A 331 -10.03 -69.74 4.52
C ILE A 331 -8.61 -69.52 3.98
N ALA A 332 -8.47 -69.36 2.66
CA ALA A 332 -7.18 -69.24 2.00
C ALA A 332 -6.42 -67.97 2.40
N TYR A 333 -7.10 -66.83 2.48
CA TYR A 333 -6.43 -65.55 2.72
C TYR A 333 -5.88 -65.42 4.16
N PRO A 334 -6.58 -65.82 5.24
CA PRO A 334 -6.01 -65.84 6.58
C PRO A 334 -4.85 -66.83 6.75
N ALA A 335 -4.98 -68.04 6.18
CA ALA A 335 -3.89 -69.03 6.19
C ALA A 335 -2.64 -68.51 5.46
N PHE A 336 -2.80 -67.80 4.34
CA PHE A 336 -1.73 -67.06 3.65
C PHE A 336 -1.15 -65.91 4.50
N TYR A 337 -2.01 -65.10 5.13
CA TYR A 337 -1.59 -63.87 5.78
C TYR A 337 -0.91 -64.11 7.13
N TYR A 338 -1.47 -64.98 7.98
CA TYR A 338 -0.93 -65.29 9.31
C TYR A 338 0.01 -66.51 9.32
N GLY A 339 -0.13 -67.42 8.36
CA GLY A 339 0.62 -68.68 8.31
C GLY A 339 0.07 -69.75 9.26
N LEU A 340 0.50 -71.01 9.04
CA LEU A 340 0.07 -72.17 9.85
C LEU A 340 0.62 -72.14 11.28
N ALA A 341 1.70 -71.41 11.53
CA ALA A 341 2.23 -71.24 12.89
C ALA A 341 1.29 -70.44 13.80
N ASN A 342 0.35 -69.67 13.23
CA ASN A 342 -0.46 -68.69 13.94
C ASN A 342 -1.98 -68.91 13.77
N GLU A 343 -2.45 -70.16 13.55
CA GLU A 343 -3.87 -70.45 13.25
C GLU A 343 -4.86 -69.85 14.26
N ALA A 344 -4.48 -69.83 15.54
CA ALA A 344 -5.26 -69.21 16.62
C ALA A 344 -5.54 -67.70 16.43
N SER A 345 -4.91 -67.04 15.45
CA SER A 345 -5.14 -65.63 15.13
C SER A 345 -6.32 -65.39 14.18
N TYR A 346 -6.89 -66.44 13.57
CA TYR A 346 -7.95 -66.32 12.57
C TYR A 346 -9.02 -67.43 12.60
N LEU A 347 -8.85 -68.49 13.40
CA LEU A 347 -9.89 -69.52 13.54
C LEU A 347 -11.22 -68.96 14.07
N ASP A 348 -11.19 -67.90 14.89
CA ASP A 348 -12.38 -67.24 15.42
C ASP A 348 -13.16 -66.42 14.37
N ASP A 349 -12.54 -66.11 13.21
CA ASP A 349 -13.22 -65.43 12.08
C ASP A 349 -14.06 -66.41 11.24
N PHE A 350 -13.86 -67.72 11.39
CA PHE A 350 -14.51 -68.74 10.56
C PHE A 350 -15.91 -69.07 11.07
N ASN A 351 -16.84 -69.34 10.15
CA ASN A 351 -18.10 -69.96 10.55
C ASN A 351 -17.89 -71.45 10.91
N THR A 352 -18.84 -72.06 11.62
CA THR A 352 -18.70 -73.44 12.14
C THR A 352 -18.45 -74.50 11.06
N GLU A 353 -18.94 -74.32 9.83
CA GLU A 353 -18.67 -75.22 8.71
C GLU A 353 -17.25 -75.00 8.15
N GLU A 354 -16.81 -73.75 8.06
CA GLU A 354 -15.45 -73.36 7.65
C GLU A 354 -14.39 -73.83 8.65
N GLU A 355 -14.61 -73.65 9.96
CA GLU A 355 -13.70 -74.08 11.02
C GLU A 355 -13.54 -75.60 11.05
N ALA A 356 -14.65 -76.34 10.94
CA ALA A 356 -14.65 -77.79 10.89
C ALA A 356 -13.97 -78.32 9.62
N PHE A 357 -14.24 -77.72 8.45
CA PHE A 357 -13.57 -78.08 7.20
C PHE A 357 -12.06 -77.76 7.27
N TYR A 358 -11.70 -76.60 7.85
CA TYR A 358 -10.31 -76.19 7.99
C TYR A 358 -9.51 -77.20 8.81
N LYS A 359 -9.96 -77.50 10.04
CA LYS A 359 -9.26 -78.38 10.99
C LYS A 359 -9.17 -79.83 10.52
N ASN A 360 -10.20 -80.33 9.82
CA ASN A 360 -10.26 -81.74 9.41
C ASN A 360 -9.64 -82.03 8.04
N ALA A 361 -9.56 -81.03 7.14
CA ALA A 361 -9.10 -81.26 5.76
C ALA A 361 -8.00 -80.29 5.29
N VAL A 362 -8.05 -79.00 5.67
CA VAL A 362 -7.15 -77.98 5.12
C VAL A 362 -5.82 -77.93 5.85
N SER A 363 -5.81 -77.75 7.18
CA SER A 363 -4.58 -77.56 7.97
C SER A 363 -3.60 -78.73 7.79
N ILE A 364 -4.12 -79.96 7.76
CA ILE A 364 -3.36 -81.19 7.49
C ILE A 364 -2.69 -81.14 6.11
N ARG A 365 -3.41 -80.71 5.05
CA ARG A 365 -2.85 -80.64 3.69
C ARG A 365 -1.84 -79.52 3.53
N LEU A 366 -2.10 -78.35 4.10
CA LEU A 366 -1.16 -77.22 4.09
C LEU A 366 0.11 -77.56 4.90
N GLY A 367 -0.02 -78.26 6.04
CA GLY A 367 1.13 -78.75 6.82
C GLY A 367 1.93 -79.85 6.12
N LEU A 368 1.28 -80.77 5.39
CA LEU A 368 1.96 -81.73 4.52
C LEU A 368 2.69 -81.04 3.36
N PHE A 369 2.11 -79.99 2.78
CA PHE A 369 2.75 -79.18 1.74
C PHE A 369 3.97 -78.40 2.27
N GLN A 370 3.84 -77.73 3.41
CA GLN A 370 4.93 -76.99 4.06
C GLN A 370 6.07 -77.93 4.50
N SER A 371 5.77 -79.07 5.12
CA SER A 371 6.81 -80.06 5.46
C SER A 371 7.44 -80.70 4.22
N GLY A 372 6.68 -80.94 3.16
CA GLY A 372 7.19 -81.36 1.85
C GLY A 372 8.16 -80.35 1.23
N TYR A 373 7.84 -79.05 1.28
CA TYR A 373 8.75 -77.97 0.87
C TYR A 373 10.05 -77.99 1.65
N SER A 374 9.98 -78.08 2.99
CA SER A 374 11.16 -78.04 3.86
C SER A 374 12.06 -79.27 3.69
N VAL A 375 11.54 -80.39 3.19
CA VAL A 375 12.33 -81.55 2.73
C VAL A 375 12.87 -81.33 1.31
N ALA A 376 12.08 -80.74 0.39
CA ALA A 376 12.47 -80.51 -0.99
C ALA A 376 13.61 -79.48 -1.17
N GLN A 377 13.75 -78.52 -0.25
CA GLN A 377 14.85 -77.53 -0.20
C GLN A 377 16.28 -78.14 -0.13
N GLY A 378 16.41 -79.47 -0.05
CA GLY A 378 17.68 -80.21 -0.16
C GLY A 378 17.71 -81.33 -1.21
N ILE A 379 16.70 -81.47 -2.10
CA ILE A 379 16.56 -82.59 -3.04
C ILE A 379 16.47 -82.08 -4.50
N PRO A 380 17.50 -82.29 -5.36
CA PRO A 380 17.58 -81.70 -6.70
C PRO A 380 16.47 -82.05 -7.72
N GLU A 381 15.62 -83.05 -7.43
CA GLU A 381 14.60 -83.57 -8.36
C GLU A 381 13.23 -82.88 -8.23
N PHE A 382 12.91 -82.29 -7.08
CA PHE A 382 11.63 -81.58 -6.85
C PHE A 382 11.72 -80.08 -7.16
N ASP A 383 12.84 -79.69 -7.75
CA ASP A 383 13.47 -78.42 -7.48
C ASP A 383 12.97 -77.31 -8.43
N GLU A 384 12.20 -77.58 -9.49
CA GLU A 384 11.80 -76.54 -10.46
C GLU A 384 10.86 -75.47 -9.88
N TRP A 385 9.66 -75.83 -9.40
CA TRP A 385 8.76 -74.87 -8.73
C TRP A 385 9.27 -74.44 -7.33
N TYR A 386 9.91 -75.36 -6.61
CA TYR A 386 10.48 -75.07 -5.28
C TYR A 386 11.78 -74.23 -5.31
N ARG A 387 12.47 -74.08 -6.46
CA ARG A 387 13.53 -73.07 -6.67
C ARG A 387 12.98 -71.69 -7.02
N GLU A 388 11.80 -71.62 -7.63
CA GLU A 388 11.13 -70.35 -7.94
C GLU A 388 10.53 -69.70 -6.70
N GLN A 389 10.16 -70.49 -5.69
CA GLN A 389 9.69 -69.98 -4.41
C GLN A 389 10.80 -69.96 -3.36
N ASP A 390 11.04 -68.75 -2.87
CA ASP A 390 12.27 -68.40 -2.16
C ASP A 390 12.13 -68.45 -0.63
N PHE A 391 10.93 -68.67 -0.12
CA PHE A 391 10.55 -68.54 1.28
C PHE A 391 9.61 -69.70 1.66
N GLU A 392 9.54 -70.03 2.96
CA GLU A 392 8.69 -71.12 3.43
C GLU A 392 7.20 -70.83 3.13
N PRO A 393 6.53 -71.66 2.32
CA PRO A 393 5.13 -71.47 1.99
C PRO A 393 4.27 -71.72 3.23
N CYS A 394 3.15 -71.01 3.31
CA CYS A 394 2.26 -70.97 4.47
C CYS A 394 2.95 -70.45 5.75
N GLY A 395 4.08 -69.74 5.62
CA GLY A 395 4.82 -69.12 6.73
C GLY A 395 4.22 -67.81 7.25
N GLY A 396 3.35 -67.16 6.46
CA GLY A 396 2.69 -65.91 6.82
C GLY A 396 3.42 -64.64 6.35
N HIS A 397 2.65 -63.59 6.06
CA HIS A 397 3.14 -62.28 5.60
C HIS A 397 2.60 -61.09 6.39
N SER A 398 1.94 -61.34 7.52
CA SER A 398 1.29 -60.35 8.39
C SER A 398 2.21 -59.17 8.76
N ASP A 399 3.48 -59.43 9.06
CA ASP A 399 4.48 -58.38 9.36
C ASP A 399 4.66 -57.41 8.19
N LYS A 400 4.77 -57.92 6.96
CA LYS A 400 5.07 -57.12 5.76
C LYS A 400 3.81 -56.43 5.24
N LEU A 401 2.74 -57.20 5.07
CA LEU A 401 1.47 -56.72 4.54
C LEU A 401 0.70 -55.84 5.54
N GLY A 402 0.79 -56.11 6.84
CA GLY A 402 0.09 -55.34 7.86
C GLY A 402 0.53 -53.89 7.94
N HIS A 403 1.84 -53.60 7.86
CA HIS A 403 2.33 -52.23 7.76
C HIS A 403 1.94 -51.57 6.43
N TYR A 404 2.05 -52.30 5.32
CA TYR A 404 1.67 -51.82 3.98
C TYR A 404 0.20 -51.41 3.88
N TYR A 405 -0.74 -52.31 4.21
CA TYR A 405 -2.18 -52.02 4.13
C TYR A 405 -2.58 -50.91 5.09
N ARG A 406 -2.04 -50.91 6.32
CA ARG A 406 -2.35 -49.87 7.32
C ARG A 406 -1.93 -48.48 6.87
N HIS A 407 -0.71 -48.31 6.37
CA HIS A 407 -0.25 -47.00 5.86
C HIS A 407 -0.99 -46.60 4.57
N LEU A 408 -1.30 -47.57 3.68
CA LEU A 408 -2.08 -47.30 2.47
C LEU A 408 -3.50 -46.82 2.80
N PHE A 409 -4.18 -47.50 3.72
CA PHE A 409 -5.52 -47.14 4.19
C PHE A 409 -5.52 -45.78 4.88
N GLN A 410 -4.64 -45.56 5.86
CA GLN A 410 -4.50 -44.25 6.54
C GLN A 410 -4.23 -43.09 5.56
N THR A 411 -3.46 -43.34 4.48
CA THR A 411 -3.24 -42.34 3.43
C THR A 411 -4.53 -42.08 2.64
N ALA A 412 -5.28 -43.12 2.29
CA ALA A 412 -6.54 -43.00 1.57
C ALA A 412 -7.63 -42.30 2.41
N GLU A 413 -7.78 -42.66 3.68
CA GLU A 413 -8.69 -42.01 4.63
C GLU A 413 -8.33 -40.54 4.84
N TYR A 414 -7.04 -40.22 5.01
CA TYR A 414 -6.59 -38.82 5.14
C TYR A 414 -7.01 -37.95 3.94
N ILE A 415 -7.01 -38.51 2.73
CA ILE A 415 -7.50 -37.82 1.53
C ILE A 415 -9.03 -37.78 1.48
N ARG A 416 -9.72 -38.85 1.89
CA ARG A 416 -11.18 -38.97 1.91
C ARG A 416 -11.83 -37.99 2.89
N ASP A 417 -11.30 -37.89 4.11
CA ASP A 417 -11.99 -37.27 5.24
C ASP A 417 -11.55 -35.82 5.54
N THR A 418 -10.46 -35.37 4.90
CA THR A 418 -9.99 -33.99 5.07
C THR A 418 -11.01 -32.97 4.58
N SER A 419 -11.19 -31.89 5.35
CA SER A 419 -11.97 -30.70 4.99
C SER A 419 -11.12 -29.60 4.33
N LEU A 420 -9.81 -29.86 4.10
CA LEU A 420 -8.87 -28.88 3.56
C LEU A 420 -8.95 -28.72 2.04
N ILE A 421 -9.47 -29.72 1.33
CA ILE A 421 -9.57 -29.78 -0.15
C ILE A 421 -10.97 -30.23 -0.58
N GLY A 422 -11.37 -29.89 -1.82
CA GLY A 422 -12.69 -30.26 -2.35
C GLY A 422 -12.74 -31.68 -2.95
N GLU A 423 -13.93 -32.26 -3.08
CA GLU A 423 -14.15 -33.64 -3.58
C GLU A 423 -13.44 -33.97 -4.91
N LYS A 424 -13.46 -33.03 -5.87
CA LYS A 424 -12.73 -33.20 -7.15
C LYS A 424 -11.21 -33.31 -6.96
N GLU A 425 -10.67 -32.64 -5.95
CA GLU A 425 -9.25 -32.73 -5.60
C GLU A 425 -8.96 -34.04 -4.86
N LYS A 426 -9.83 -34.46 -3.92
CA LYS A 426 -9.71 -35.77 -3.25
C LYS A 426 -9.61 -36.92 -4.24
N PHE A 427 -10.49 -36.95 -5.25
CA PHE A 427 -10.44 -37.93 -6.33
C PHE A 427 -9.11 -37.90 -7.10
N ASN A 428 -8.55 -36.72 -7.36
CA ASN A 428 -7.25 -36.60 -8.03
C ASN A 428 -6.09 -37.09 -7.14
N TYR A 429 -6.09 -36.82 -5.83
CA TYR A 429 -5.06 -37.32 -4.92
C TYR A 429 -5.16 -38.83 -4.70
N LEU A 430 -6.36 -39.39 -4.56
CA LEU A 430 -6.57 -40.84 -4.53
C LEU A 430 -6.19 -41.52 -5.85
N LYS A 431 -6.41 -40.86 -6.99
CA LYS A 431 -5.87 -41.30 -8.29
C LYS A 431 -4.34 -41.28 -8.32
N THR A 432 -3.68 -40.28 -7.72
CA THR A 432 -2.21 -40.21 -7.61
C THR A 432 -1.66 -41.31 -6.71
N LEU A 433 -2.33 -41.58 -5.57
CA LEU A 433 -1.99 -42.69 -4.68
C LEU A 433 -2.14 -44.04 -5.39
N ARG A 434 -3.29 -44.30 -6.05
CA ARG A 434 -3.51 -45.49 -6.88
C ARG A 434 -2.44 -45.65 -7.97
N ALA A 435 -2.00 -44.56 -8.59
CA ALA A 435 -0.94 -44.60 -9.60
C ALA A 435 0.45 -44.94 -9.04
N GLN A 436 0.61 -45.06 -7.71
CA GLN A 436 1.80 -45.68 -7.11
C GLN A 436 1.66 -47.20 -6.89
N LEU A 437 0.47 -47.81 -7.06
CA LEU A 437 0.25 -49.24 -6.84
C LEU A 437 0.41 -50.01 -8.16
N SER A 438 1.18 -51.10 -8.15
CA SER A 438 1.21 -52.04 -9.27
C SER A 438 -0.08 -52.87 -9.38
N ASP A 439 -0.23 -53.60 -10.48
CA ASP A 439 -1.37 -54.46 -10.75
C ASP A 439 -1.49 -55.58 -9.69
N HIS A 440 -0.36 -56.15 -9.24
CA HIS A 440 -0.33 -57.14 -8.15
C HIS A 440 -0.63 -56.52 -6.79
N GLU A 441 -0.19 -55.29 -6.53
CA GLU A 441 -0.55 -54.54 -5.32
C GLU A 441 -2.06 -54.25 -5.26
N GLN A 442 -2.70 -53.90 -6.40
CA GLN A 442 -4.15 -53.71 -6.49
C GLN A 442 -4.92 -55.04 -6.39
N LEU A 443 -4.37 -56.14 -6.88
CA LEU A 443 -4.95 -57.48 -6.76
C LEU A 443 -4.93 -58.01 -5.32
N MET A 444 -3.78 -57.91 -4.65
CA MET A 444 -3.65 -58.30 -3.24
C MET A 444 -4.52 -57.42 -2.32
N LEU A 445 -4.60 -56.11 -2.61
CA LEU A 445 -5.49 -55.19 -1.93
C LEU A 445 -6.98 -55.52 -2.15
N PHE A 446 -7.37 -55.96 -3.36
CA PHE A 446 -8.74 -56.45 -3.60
C PHE A 446 -9.06 -57.63 -2.67
N TYR A 447 -8.20 -58.66 -2.63
CA TYR A 447 -8.42 -59.81 -1.75
C TYR A 447 -8.44 -59.45 -0.26
N ASN A 448 -7.54 -58.58 0.20
CA ASN A 448 -7.56 -58.08 1.57
C ASN A 448 -8.89 -57.36 1.90
N GLY A 449 -9.33 -56.48 1.00
CA GLY A 449 -10.55 -55.71 1.18
C GLY A 449 -11.80 -56.59 1.18
N THR A 450 -11.93 -57.53 0.25
CA THR A 450 -13.13 -58.38 0.16
C THR A 450 -13.23 -59.48 1.20
N THR A 451 -12.14 -59.85 1.88
CA THR A 451 -12.16 -60.91 2.91
C THR A 451 -12.34 -60.38 4.33
N TRP A 452 -11.70 -59.25 4.69
CA TRP A 452 -11.73 -58.75 6.08
C TRP A 452 -12.28 -57.34 6.26
N PHE A 453 -12.23 -56.49 5.24
CA PHE A 453 -12.43 -55.03 5.39
C PHE A 453 -13.35 -54.48 4.29
N GLU A 454 -14.44 -55.19 4.01
CA GLU A 454 -15.29 -54.90 2.85
C GLU A 454 -15.91 -53.51 2.98
N GLU A 455 -16.45 -53.17 4.16
CA GLU A 455 -17.12 -51.90 4.42
C GLU A 455 -16.13 -50.72 4.33
N GLU A 456 -14.94 -50.86 4.93
CA GLU A 456 -13.90 -49.84 4.98
C GLU A 456 -13.35 -49.48 3.60
N TRP A 457 -13.10 -50.48 2.75
CA TRP A 457 -12.59 -50.28 1.41
C TRP A 457 -13.67 -50.01 0.36
N SER A 458 -14.93 -50.42 0.59
CA SER A 458 -16.02 -50.32 -0.38
C SER A 458 -16.13 -48.91 -1.00
N GLN A 459 -16.12 -47.86 -0.18
CA GLN A 459 -16.21 -46.48 -0.70
C GLN A 459 -15.00 -46.09 -1.56
N LEU A 460 -13.79 -46.50 -1.17
CA LEU A 460 -12.56 -46.23 -1.91
C LEU A 460 -12.53 -47.00 -3.24
N PHE A 461 -12.90 -48.27 -3.23
CA PHE A 461 -12.91 -49.12 -4.42
C PHE A 461 -14.00 -48.68 -5.40
N THR A 462 -15.21 -48.37 -4.93
CA THR A 462 -16.35 -47.98 -5.78
C THR A 462 -16.29 -46.52 -6.22
N GLN A 463 -16.38 -45.55 -5.30
CA GLN A 463 -16.53 -44.12 -5.63
C GLN A 463 -15.23 -43.52 -6.17
N TYR A 464 -14.11 -43.82 -5.51
CA TYR A 464 -12.79 -43.30 -5.87
C TYR A 464 -12.02 -44.18 -6.87
N ARG A 465 -12.58 -45.36 -7.20
CA ARG A 465 -12.02 -46.31 -8.17
C ARG A 465 -10.58 -46.72 -7.83
N PHE A 466 -10.34 -46.96 -6.54
CA PHE A 466 -8.99 -47.11 -5.98
C PHE A 466 -8.26 -48.38 -6.43
N ILE A 467 -8.99 -49.38 -6.95
CA ILE A 467 -8.44 -50.59 -7.60
C ILE A 467 -8.80 -50.65 -9.11
N LYS A 468 -8.93 -49.50 -9.79
CA LYS A 468 -9.30 -49.44 -11.23
C LYS A 468 -8.44 -50.35 -12.13
N ASN A 469 -7.14 -50.46 -11.86
CA ASN A 469 -6.19 -51.22 -12.69
C ASN A 469 -5.98 -52.65 -12.18
N VAL A 470 -6.85 -53.17 -11.31
CA VAL A 470 -6.78 -54.58 -10.92
C VAL A 470 -6.80 -55.49 -12.18
N PRO A 471 -5.86 -56.44 -12.32
CA PRO A 471 -5.79 -57.35 -13.45
C PRO A 471 -6.91 -58.39 -13.34
N LEU A 472 -7.97 -58.23 -14.15
CA LEU A 472 -9.19 -59.03 -14.07
C LEU A 472 -9.01 -60.46 -14.58
N ASP A 473 -7.97 -60.68 -15.39
CA ASP A 473 -7.51 -61.97 -15.89
C ASP A 473 -6.75 -62.78 -14.83
N LEU A 474 -5.98 -62.10 -13.96
CA LEU A 474 -5.29 -62.72 -12.84
C LEU A 474 -6.19 -62.93 -11.61
N ALA A 475 -7.28 -62.18 -11.49
CA ALA A 475 -8.22 -62.25 -10.36
C ALA A 475 -9.12 -63.51 -10.41
N THR A 476 -8.52 -64.70 -10.32
CA THR A 476 -9.19 -66.00 -10.48
C THR A 476 -9.64 -66.65 -9.18
N LEU A 477 -9.24 -66.14 -8.02
CA LEU A 477 -9.59 -66.72 -6.71
C LEU A 477 -10.96 -66.19 -6.25
N GLY A 478 -11.87 -67.10 -5.87
CA GLY A 478 -13.21 -66.73 -5.42
C GLY A 478 -14.05 -65.99 -6.48
N LYS A 479 -14.86 -65.02 -6.04
CA LYS A 479 -15.64 -64.15 -6.94
C LYS A 479 -14.73 -63.13 -7.63
N LYS A 480 -14.92 -62.90 -8.92
CA LYS A 480 -14.16 -61.89 -9.66
C LYS A 480 -14.51 -60.47 -9.23
N PRO A 481 -13.61 -59.47 -9.36
CA PRO A 481 -13.91 -58.07 -9.04
C PRO A 481 -15.15 -57.52 -9.77
N THR A 482 -15.42 -58.00 -10.99
CA THR A 482 -16.60 -57.63 -11.79
C THR A 482 -17.91 -58.24 -11.29
N GLU A 483 -17.85 -59.39 -10.63
CA GLU A 483 -18.99 -60.08 -10.02
C GLU A 483 -19.27 -59.50 -8.62
N PHE A 484 -18.20 -59.24 -7.86
CA PHE A 484 -18.28 -58.64 -6.53
C PHE A 484 -18.86 -57.22 -6.57
N TYR A 485 -18.39 -56.39 -7.51
CA TYR A 485 -18.83 -54.99 -7.66
C TYR A 485 -19.82 -54.77 -8.81
N GLU A 486 -20.61 -55.79 -9.17
CA GLU A 486 -21.55 -55.76 -10.30
C GLU A 486 -22.52 -54.57 -10.21
N GLU A 487 -23.14 -54.35 -9.04
CA GLU A 487 -24.07 -53.23 -8.83
C GLU A 487 -23.37 -51.86 -8.89
N ALA A 488 -22.18 -51.74 -8.28
CA ALA A 488 -21.41 -50.51 -8.29
C ALA A 488 -20.96 -50.12 -9.70
N MET A 489 -20.59 -51.11 -10.53
CA MET A 489 -20.30 -50.93 -11.95
C MET A 489 -21.52 -50.38 -12.72
N VAL A 490 -22.71 -50.96 -12.52
CA VAL A 490 -23.96 -50.50 -13.15
C VAL A 490 -24.31 -49.08 -12.70
N ASN A 491 -24.24 -48.81 -11.39
CA ASN A 491 -24.54 -47.50 -10.81
C ASN A 491 -23.59 -46.41 -11.33
N MET A 492 -22.29 -46.68 -11.42
CA MET A 492 -21.31 -45.74 -11.99
C MET A 492 -21.57 -45.49 -13.47
N TYR A 493 -21.81 -46.54 -14.26
CA TYR A 493 -22.05 -46.42 -15.69
C TYR A 493 -23.30 -45.56 -15.99
N LYS A 494 -24.39 -45.79 -15.25
CA LYS A 494 -25.64 -45.01 -15.35
C LYS A 494 -25.48 -43.55 -14.89
N ARG A 495 -24.76 -43.29 -13.78
CA ARG A 495 -24.61 -41.94 -13.21
C ARG A 495 -23.58 -41.06 -13.90
N GLU A 496 -22.52 -41.64 -14.47
CA GLU A 496 -21.37 -40.90 -15.01
C GLU A 496 -21.21 -41.04 -16.53
N ASN A 497 -22.32 -41.21 -17.26
CA ASN A 497 -22.37 -41.26 -18.73
C ASN A 497 -21.40 -42.29 -19.35
N GLY A 498 -21.52 -43.55 -18.93
CA GLY A 498 -20.79 -44.66 -19.53
C GLY A 498 -19.36 -44.88 -19.00
N LYS A 499 -18.96 -44.22 -17.91
CA LYS A 499 -17.67 -44.53 -17.27
C LYS A 499 -17.67 -45.96 -16.71
N LYS A 500 -16.70 -46.75 -17.15
CA LYS A 500 -16.32 -48.02 -16.52
C LYS A 500 -15.72 -47.76 -15.15
N MET A 501 -15.90 -48.66 -14.19
CA MET A 501 -15.24 -48.66 -12.88
C MET A 501 -13.80 -49.18 -13.00
N PHE A 502 -13.64 -50.41 -13.54
CA PHE A 502 -12.36 -51.03 -13.85
C PHE A 502 -11.88 -50.67 -15.27
N GLU A 503 -10.59 -50.84 -15.54
CA GLU A 503 -10.01 -50.59 -16.87
C GLU A 503 -10.37 -51.68 -17.87
N GLN A 504 -10.15 -52.95 -17.48
CA GLN A 504 -10.35 -54.14 -18.32
C GLN A 504 -11.81 -54.66 -18.34
N GLN A 505 -12.77 -53.89 -17.82
CA GLN A 505 -14.17 -54.30 -17.52
C GLN A 505 -15.00 -54.83 -18.72
N GLY A 506 -14.47 -54.85 -19.95
CA GLY A 506 -15.22 -55.27 -21.14
C GLY A 506 -16.41 -54.36 -21.47
N ASN A 507 -17.47 -54.95 -22.01
CA ASN A 507 -18.79 -54.34 -22.17
C ASN A 507 -19.74 -54.91 -21.09
N ILE A 508 -20.64 -54.09 -20.55
CA ILE A 508 -21.57 -54.46 -19.49
C ILE A 508 -23.04 -54.51 -19.92
N ASP A 509 -23.38 -54.40 -21.21
CA ASP A 509 -24.76 -54.42 -21.69
C ASP A 509 -25.59 -55.61 -21.17
N ASN A 510 -24.99 -56.81 -21.09
CA ASN A 510 -25.62 -58.00 -20.52
C ASN A 510 -25.98 -57.82 -19.03
N ILE A 511 -25.12 -57.13 -18.27
CA ILE A 511 -25.35 -56.81 -16.85
C ILE A 511 -26.40 -55.70 -16.73
N LEU A 512 -26.32 -54.66 -17.57
CA LEU A 512 -27.31 -53.57 -17.59
C LEU A 512 -28.73 -54.13 -17.80
N ASN A 513 -28.91 -55.06 -18.75
CA ASN A 513 -30.19 -55.71 -19.02
C ASN A 513 -30.75 -56.46 -17.81
N LYS A 514 -29.89 -57.12 -17.01
CA LYS A 514 -30.27 -57.79 -15.74
C LYS A 514 -30.77 -56.81 -14.68
N TYR A 515 -30.27 -55.58 -14.65
CA TYR A 515 -30.69 -54.48 -13.76
C TYR A 515 -31.71 -53.50 -14.41
N HIS A 516 -32.35 -53.90 -15.50
CA HIS A 516 -33.47 -53.19 -16.11
C HIS A 516 -34.79 -53.98 -16.03
N GLN A 517 -34.73 -55.22 -15.55
CA GLN A 517 -35.84 -56.06 -15.12
C GLN A 517 -36.03 -55.95 -13.61
#